data_AF-A0A7Y3P7K3-F1
#
_entry.id   AF-A0A7Y3P7K3-F1
#
_cell.length_a   1.000
_cell.length_b   1.000
_cell.length_c   1.000
_cell.angle_alpha   90.00
_cell.angle_beta   90.00
_cell.angle_gamma   90.00
#
_symmetry.space_group_name_H-M   'P 1'
#
loop_
_entity.id
_entity.type
_entity.pdbx_description
1 polymer ?
#
loop_
_entity_poly.entity_id
_entity_poly.type
_entity_poly.pdbx_seq_one_letter_code
_entity_poly.pdbx_strand_id
1 'polypeptide(L)'
;MAGVHGCEYVAMAALQKFLDSVDESRIKGELRVITMANAASFWTRTSFVVPHDGKNLNRSFPGNPEGSFTERLAHVIFQELIRPVDFFIDMHSGDLVEDLEPFVLFEESDVTDRARALAQSYGLGHVVRVVKSDSPISGTASGAAAEIGIAAITAEVGRCGLLEHDAVDQHERGLRRALVHTGVLEVRGEEEVPTSPPLEHSSWAWLRSPISGWWSPRVSVGHYVEAGEQIGEVREIEGLGRHVVSAPSSGYLLFMTSSPAVDVDGLLLGLAC
;
A
#
# COMPACT_ATOMS: atom_id res chain seq x y z
N MET A 1 -3.50 -3.03 10.48
CA MET A 1 -4.41 -1.87 10.36
C MET A 1 -4.94 -1.84 8.94
N ALA A 2 -6.16 -1.37 8.72
CA ALA A 2 -6.72 -1.18 7.38
C ALA A 2 -7.56 0.11 7.30
N GLY A 3 -7.86 0.54 6.08
CA GLY A 3 -8.76 1.65 5.80
C GLY A 3 -8.17 3.02 6.16
N VAL A 4 -6.87 3.21 5.94
CA VAL A 4 -6.22 4.53 5.97
C VAL A 4 -6.83 5.44 4.90
N HIS A 5 -7.02 4.89 3.70
CA HIS A 5 -7.92 5.45 2.70
C HIS A 5 -9.25 4.68 2.72
N GLY A 6 -10.37 5.41 2.66
CA GLY A 6 -11.69 4.87 2.94
C GLY A 6 -12.33 4.06 1.82
N CYS A 7 -11.76 4.06 0.61
CA CYS A 7 -12.28 3.26 -0.50
C CYS A 7 -11.45 2.00 -0.79
N GLU A 8 -10.52 1.65 0.10
CA GLU A 8 -9.68 0.45 -0.02
C GLU A 8 -10.38 -0.77 0.60
N TYR A 9 -11.47 -1.23 -0.04
CA TYR A 9 -12.39 -2.18 0.59
C TYR A 9 -11.83 -3.60 0.77
N VAL A 10 -10.92 -4.04 -0.11
CA VAL A 10 -10.30 -5.38 -0.01
C VAL A 10 -9.52 -5.50 1.30
N ALA A 11 -8.73 -4.49 1.64
CA ALA A 11 -7.98 -4.44 2.90
C ALA A 11 -8.87 -4.59 4.13
N MET A 12 -9.95 -3.80 4.19
CA MET A 12 -10.89 -3.82 5.31
C MET A 12 -11.63 -5.15 5.40
N ALA A 13 -12.09 -5.68 4.27
CA ALA A 13 -12.83 -6.94 4.21
C ALA A 13 -11.95 -8.15 4.57
N ALA A 14 -10.68 -8.18 4.14
CA ALA A 14 -9.75 -9.24 4.50
C ALA A 14 -9.44 -9.25 5.99
N LEU A 15 -9.23 -8.07 6.58
CA LEU A 15 -9.00 -7.95 8.01
C LEU A 15 -10.24 -8.34 8.82
N GLN A 16 -11.44 -7.95 8.37
CA GLN A 16 -12.70 -8.40 8.99
C GLN A 16 -12.86 -9.92 8.87
N LYS A 17 -12.60 -10.50 7.70
CA LYS A 17 -12.66 -11.95 7.47
C LYS A 17 -11.70 -12.71 8.39
N PHE A 18 -10.49 -12.20 8.59
CA PHE A 18 -9.54 -12.76 9.55
C PHE A 18 -10.12 -12.75 10.97
N LEU A 19 -10.63 -11.61 11.44
CA LEU A 19 -11.22 -11.47 12.77
C LEU A 19 -12.41 -12.42 12.99
N ASP A 20 -13.25 -12.61 11.97
CA ASP A 20 -14.43 -13.48 12.06
C ASP A 20 -14.08 -14.98 12.11
N SER A 21 -12.86 -15.35 11.68
CA SER A 21 -12.46 -16.74 11.48
C SER A 21 -11.25 -17.19 12.30
N VAL A 22 -10.53 -16.28 12.93
CA VAL A 22 -9.38 -16.62 13.79
C VAL A 22 -9.87 -17.32 15.06
N ASP A 23 -9.21 -18.43 15.40
CA ASP A 23 -9.38 -19.08 16.68
C ASP A 23 -8.47 -18.38 17.70
N GLU A 24 -9.06 -17.61 18.60
CA GLU A 24 -8.36 -16.80 19.59
C GLU A 24 -7.41 -17.62 20.49
N SER A 25 -7.68 -18.92 20.69
CA SER A 25 -6.81 -19.78 21.50
C SER A 25 -5.41 -20.01 20.88
N ARG A 26 -5.28 -19.73 19.57
CA ARG A 26 -4.02 -19.79 18.81
C ARG A 26 -3.21 -18.50 18.88
N ILE A 27 -3.78 -17.41 19.40
CA ILE A 27 -3.08 -16.13 19.52
C ILE A 27 -2.11 -16.20 20.70
N LYS A 28 -0.82 -15.97 20.45
CA LYS A 28 0.23 -15.86 21.46
C LYS A 28 0.73 -14.41 21.50
N GLY A 29 0.43 -13.69 22.57
CA GLY A 29 0.74 -12.27 22.69
C GLY A 29 -0.50 -11.40 22.47
N GLU A 30 -0.34 -10.28 21.76
CA GLU A 30 -1.37 -9.26 21.60
C GLU A 30 -1.57 -8.90 20.13
N LEU A 31 -2.83 -8.78 19.70
CA LEU A 31 -3.21 -8.22 18.40
C LEU A 31 -3.96 -6.91 18.61
N ARG A 32 -3.40 -5.81 18.11
CA ARG A 32 -4.07 -4.50 18.06
C ARG A 32 -4.59 -4.26 16.65
N VAL A 33 -5.90 -4.08 16.52
CA VAL A 33 -6.56 -4.06 15.21
C VAL A 33 -7.44 -2.84 15.04
N ILE A 34 -7.26 -2.14 13.91
CA ILE A 34 -8.18 -1.14 13.38
C ILE A 34 -8.56 -1.61 11.98
N THR A 35 -9.84 -1.92 11.78
CA THR A 35 -10.40 -2.35 10.48
C THR A 35 -10.70 -1.19 9.54
N MET A 36 -10.87 0.01 10.09
CA MET A 36 -11.20 1.22 9.34
C MET A 36 -10.64 2.45 10.07
N ALA A 37 -9.44 2.89 9.70
CA ALA A 37 -8.78 4.04 10.32
C ALA A 37 -9.46 5.38 9.96
N ASN A 38 -9.96 5.52 8.73
CA ASN A 38 -10.56 6.74 8.22
C ASN A 38 -12.04 6.52 7.85
N ALA A 39 -12.88 6.38 8.88
CA ALA A 39 -14.30 6.18 8.71
C ALA A 39 -14.98 7.31 7.91
N ALA A 40 -14.49 8.54 8.03
CA ALA A 40 -15.05 9.68 7.31
C ALA A 40 -14.93 9.50 5.80
N SER A 41 -13.73 9.17 5.31
CA SER A 41 -13.48 8.87 3.90
C SER A 41 -14.31 7.66 3.42
N PHE A 42 -14.46 6.63 4.25
CA PHE A 42 -15.27 5.45 3.91
C PHE A 42 -16.74 5.80 3.66
N TRP A 43 -17.39 6.49 4.60
CA TRP A 43 -18.81 6.81 4.51
C TRP A 43 -19.14 7.76 3.36
N THR A 44 -18.22 8.67 3.02
CA THR A 44 -18.40 9.62 1.92
C THR A 44 -17.82 9.15 0.59
N ARG A 45 -17.13 7.99 0.56
CA ARG A 45 -16.37 7.49 -0.60
C ARG A 45 -15.40 8.53 -1.15
N THR A 46 -14.69 9.21 -0.25
CA THR A 46 -13.69 10.22 -0.62
C THR A 46 -12.34 9.54 -0.77
N SER A 47 -11.81 9.46 -1.99
CA SER A 47 -10.50 8.88 -2.24
C SER A 47 -9.37 9.70 -1.62
N PHE A 48 -8.32 9.02 -1.18
CA PHE A 48 -7.03 9.52 -0.67
C PHE A 48 -7.04 10.38 0.60
N VAL A 49 -8.06 11.20 0.81
CA VAL A 49 -8.05 12.27 1.80
C VAL A 49 -9.15 12.09 2.85
N VAL A 50 -8.91 12.65 4.02
CA VAL A 50 -9.95 12.84 5.03
C VAL A 50 -10.81 14.03 4.60
N PRO A 51 -12.14 13.86 4.42
CA PRO A 51 -13.00 14.91 3.89
C PRO A 51 -13.13 16.15 4.81
N HIS A 52 -12.75 16.03 6.09
CA HIS A 52 -12.83 17.13 7.06
C HIS A 52 -11.85 18.27 6.77
N ASP A 53 -10.64 17.95 6.28
CA ASP A 53 -9.58 18.93 6.08
C ASP A 53 -8.77 18.72 4.79
N GLY A 54 -9.12 17.73 3.98
CA GLY A 54 -8.50 17.46 2.69
C GLY A 54 -7.08 16.89 2.77
N LYS A 55 -6.58 16.53 3.96
CA LYS A 55 -5.26 15.91 4.10
C LYS A 55 -5.33 14.42 3.85
N ASN A 56 -4.26 13.88 3.26
CA ASN A 56 -4.07 12.43 3.17
C ASN A 56 -3.55 11.91 4.52
N LEU A 57 -4.27 10.96 5.12
CA LEU A 57 -3.90 10.36 6.41
C LEU A 57 -2.55 9.64 6.33
N ASN A 58 -2.29 8.93 5.23
CA ASN A 58 -1.02 8.27 4.95
C ASN A 58 0.12 9.22 4.54
N ARG A 59 -0.05 10.54 4.73
CA ARG A 59 1.01 11.56 4.64
C ARG A 59 1.12 12.36 5.94
N SER A 60 0.41 11.94 6.98
CA SER A 60 0.22 12.71 8.21
C SER A 60 0.82 12.02 9.44
N PHE A 61 1.38 10.81 9.34
CA PHE A 61 2.04 10.14 10.46
C PHE A 61 3.43 10.76 10.74
N PRO A 62 3.90 10.82 12.00
CA PRO A 62 3.29 10.31 13.24
C PRO A 62 2.21 11.22 13.86
N GLY A 63 1.76 12.25 13.13
CA GLY A 63 0.68 13.15 13.53
C GLY A 63 1.11 14.30 14.42
N ASN A 64 0.15 15.18 14.70
CA ASN A 64 0.31 16.33 15.60
C ASN A 64 -0.97 16.48 16.46
N PRO A 65 -0.90 16.36 17.80
CA PRO A 65 -2.06 16.44 18.68
C PRO A 65 -2.73 17.83 18.68
N GLU A 66 -1.98 18.87 18.31
CA GLU A 66 -2.49 20.24 18.18
C GLU A 66 -2.78 20.63 16.71
N GLY A 67 -2.69 19.66 15.79
CA GLY A 67 -2.85 19.87 14.37
C GLY A 67 -4.31 19.90 13.90
N SER A 68 -4.48 19.74 12.59
CA SER A 68 -5.76 19.49 11.92
C SER A 68 -6.43 18.17 12.37
N PHE A 69 -7.64 17.90 11.90
CA PHE A 69 -8.35 16.68 12.26
C PHE A 69 -7.54 15.42 11.89
N THR A 70 -6.99 15.39 10.67
CA THR A 70 -6.18 14.28 10.15
C THR A 70 -4.90 14.08 10.93
N GLU A 71 -4.22 15.17 11.32
CA GLU A 71 -2.98 15.09 12.11
C GLU A 71 -3.24 14.57 13.53
N ARG A 72 -4.35 14.97 14.16
CA ARG A 72 -4.74 14.41 15.46
C ARG A 72 -5.13 12.95 15.37
N LEU A 73 -5.84 12.56 14.31
CA LEU A 73 -6.18 11.16 14.04
C LEU A 73 -4.92 10.31 13.87
N ALA A 74 -3.98 10.76 13.02
CA ALA A 74 -2.68 10.11 12.84
C ALA A 74 -1.92 10.00 14.16
N HIS A 75 -1.95 11.05 14.99
CA HIS A 75 -1.28 11.06 16.28
C HIS A 75 -1.83 10.00 17.24
N VAL A 76 -3.16 9.92 17.37
CA VAL A 76 -3.80 8.92 18.25
C VAL A 76 -3.52 7.51 17.76
N ILE A 77 -3.67 7.23 16.45
CA ILE A 77 -3.34 5.93 15.87
C ILE A 77 -1.87 5.59 16.15
N PHE A 78 -0.97 6.54 15.94
CA PHE A 78 0.46 6.30 16.15
C PHE A 78 0.80 6.00 17.61
N GLN A 79 0.33 6.80 18.57
CA GLN A 79 0.66 6.60 19.99
C GLN A 79 0.01 5.34 20.56
N GLU A 80 -1.26 5.07 20.24
CA GLU A 80 -2.04 4.02 20.90
C GLU A 80 -1.94 2.66 20.18
N LEU A 81 -1.77 2.65 18.85
CA LEU A 81 -1.76 1.43 18.05
C LEU A 81 -0.36 1.03 17.57
N ILE A 82 0.42 1.99 17.05
CA ILE A 82 1.68 1.70 16.35
C ILE A 82 2.86 1.64 17.32
N ARG A 83 3.06 2.67 18.14
CA ARG A 83 4.20 2.75 19.07
C ARG A 83 4.39 1.57 20.03
N PRO A 84 3.34 0.89 20.53
CA PRO A 84 3.49 -0.16 21.54
C PRO A 84 3.62 -1.59 20.96
N VAL A 85 3.76 -1.76 19.63
CA VAL A 85 3.85 -3.10 19.00
C VAL A 85 5.26 -3.40 18.49
N ASP A 86 5.60 -4.70 18.39
CA ASP A 86 6.90 -5.17 17.87
C ASP A 86 6.93 -5.25 16.33
N PHE A 87 5.76 -5.41 15.73
CA PHE A 87 5.54 -5.54 14.29
C PHE A 87 4.29 -4.76 13.88
N PHE A 88 4.33 -4.16 12.70
CA PHE A 88 3.20 -3.39 12.18
C PHE A 88 2.88 -3.81 10.73
N ILE A 89 1.61 -4.09 10.46
CA ILE A 89 1.13 -4.45 9.12
C ILE A 89 0.06 -3.43 8.76
N ASP A 90 0.34 -2.60 7.77
CA ASP A 90 -0.61 -1.68 7.16
C ASP A 90 -1.18 -2.32 5.89
N MET A 91 -2.48 -2.61 5.91
CA MET A 91 -3.19 -3.30 4.85
C MET A 91 -3.87 -2.26 3.96
N HIS A 92 -3.46 -2.25 2.70
CA HIS A 92 -3.93 -1.36 1.66
C HIS A 92 -4.43 -2.15 0.44
N SER A 93 -5.13 -1.44 -0.43
CA SER A 93 -5.55 -1.88 -1.75
C SER A 93 -5.67 -0.64 -2.64
N GLY A 94 -5.86 -0.79 -3.95
CA GLY A 94 -6.04 0.39 -4.78
C GLY A 94 -7.33 1.15 -4.42
N ASP A 95 -7.20 2.45 -4.14
CA ASP A 95 -8.33 3.38 -4.00
C ASP A 95 -9.09 3.47 -5.35
N LEU A 96 -10.10 4.33 -5.47
CA LEU A 96 -11.05 4.35 -6.59
C LEU A 96 -10.43 4.40 -8.00
N VAL A 97 -9.21 4.92 -8.12
CA VAL A 97 -8.51 5.11 -9.41
C VAL A 97 -7.16 4.41 -9.48
N GLU A 98 -6.88 3.46 -8.59
CA GLU A 98 -5.58 2.78 -8.52
C GLU A 98 -5.72 1.31 -8.92
N ASP A 99 -5.13 0.93 -10.05
CA ASP A 99 -4.97 -0.46 -10.45
C ASP A 99 -3.61 -0.96 -9.97
N LEU A 100 -3.57 -2.14 -9.34
CA LEU A 100 -2.39 -2.67 -8.67
C LEU A 100 -2.15 -4.13 -9.06
N GLU A 101 -0.90 -4.48 -9.27
CA GLU A 101 -0.43 -5.86 -9.13
C GLU A 101 -0.13 -6.09 -7.64
N PRO A 102 -0.47 -7.21 -7.00
CA PRO A 102 -0.20 -7.39 -5.57
C PRO A 102 1.29 -7.32 -5.18
N PHE A 103 1.62 -6.45 -4.22
CA PHE A 103 3.00 -6.30 -3.70
C PHE A 103 3.05 -5.93 -2.22
N VAL A 104 4.25 -6.04 -1.64
CA VAL A 104 4.53 -5.57 -0.27
C VAL A 104 5.68 -4.57 -0.30
N LEU A 105 5.51 -3.44 0.39
CA LEU A 105 6.55 -2.44 0.64
C LEU A 105 7.12 -2.62 2.05
N PHE A 106 8.42 -2.38 2.17
CA PHE A 106 9.09 -2.20 3.48
C PHE A 106 10.18 -1.13 3.37
N GLU A 107 10.44 -0.46 4.48
CA GLU A 107 11.32 0.71 4.55
C GLU A 107 12.74 0.33 4.95
N GLU A 108 13.74 0.90 4.26
CA GLU A 108 15.12 0.82 4.70
C GLU A 108 15.31 1.60 6.02
N SER A 109 15.75 0.87 7.04
CA SER A 109 15.90 1.32 8.42
C SER A 109 16.81 0.37 9.24
N ASP A 110 16.99 0.64 10.53
CA ASP A 110 17.71 -0.26 11.44
C ASP A 110 17.06 -1.64 11.60
N VAL A 111 15.80 -1.80 11.15
CA VAL A 111 15.04 -3.06 11.20
C VAL A 111 14.77 -3.65 9.81
N THR A 112 15.52 -3.23 8.78
CA THR A 112 15.37 -3.68 7.38
C THR A 112 15.23 -5.19 7.25
N ASP A 113 16.11 -5.97 7.89
CA ASP A 113 16.09 -7.44 7.75
C ASP A 113 14.83 -8.06 8.35
N ARG A 114 14.35 -7.52 9.49
CA ARG A 114 13.09 -7.97 10.11
C ARG A 114 11.88 -7.58 9.27
N ALA A 115 11.86 -6.38 8.71
CA ALA A 115 10.78 -5.90 7.85
C ALA A 115 10.74 -6.66 6.51
N ARG A 116 11.90 -6.96 5.93
CA ARG A 116 12.04 -7.78 4.72
C ARG A 116 11.53 -9.21 4.95
N ALA A 117 11.91 -9.84 6.07
CA ALA A 117 11.43 -11.18 6.41
C ALA A 117 9.90 -11.19 6.61
N LEU A 118 9.35 -10.17 7.28
CA LEU A 118 7.91 -9.97 7.41
C LEU A 118 7.24 -9.82 6.03
N ALA A 119 7.80 -8.99 5.14
CA ALA A 119 7.27 -8.78 3.80
C ALA A 119 7.26 -10.06 2.95
N GLN A 120 8.36 -10.81 2.96
CA GLN A 120 8.46 -12.10 2.29
C GLN A 120 7.45 -13.12 2.85
N SER A 121 7.25 -13.14 4.18
CA SER A 121 6.30 -14.04 4.81
C SER A 121 4.85 -13.76 4.43
N TYR A 122 4.51 -12.51 4.11
CA TYR A 122 3.18 -12.13 3.61
C TYR A 122 2.87 -12.84 2.28
N GLY A 123 3.90 -13.16 1.48
CA GLY A 123 3.82 -14.09 0.37
C GLY A 123 3.00 -13.60 -0.83
N LEU A 124 3.22 -12.35 -1.24
CA LEU A 124 2.83 -11.80 -2.55
C LEU A 124 3.97 -11.96 -3.56
N GLY A 125 3.68 -11.79 -4.85
CA GLY A 125 4.67 -12.01 -5.92
C GLY A 125 5.81 -11.01 -5.94
N HIS A 126 5.58 -9.80 -5.42
CA HIS A 126 6.53 -8.69 -5.45
C HIS A 126 6.78 -8.14 -4.04
N VAL A 127 8.06 -7.93 -3.72
CA VAL A 127 8.49 -7.27 -2.48
C VAL A 127 9.42 -6.12 -2.87
N VAL A 128 9.09 -4.91 -2.43
CA VAL A 128 9.79 -3.68 -2.82
C VAL A 128 10.40 -3.03 -1.60
N ARG A 129 11.70 -2.79 -1.65
CA ARG A 129 12.38 -1.98 -0.63
C ARG A 129 12.25 -0.50 -0.97
N VAL A 130 11.77 0.29 -0.03
CA VAL A 130 11.70 1.75 -0.12
C VAL A 130 12.92 2.36 0.55
N VAL A 131 13.69 3.13 -0.22
CA VAL A 131 14.85 3.88 0.29
C VAL A 131 14.42 5.33 0.50
N LYS A 132 14.55 5.83 1.73
CA LYS A 132 14.04 7.16 2.12
C LYS A 132 14.62 8.31 1.30
N SER A 133 15.88 8.22 0.86
CA SER A 133 16.51 9.25 0.01
C SER A 133 15.86 9.35 -1.38
N ASP A 134 15.25 8.27 -1.83
CA ASP A 134 14.76 8.11 -3.21
C ASP A 134 13.24 8.24 -3.27
N SER A 135 12.57 8.25 -2.11
CA SER A 135 11.12 8.38 -2.00
C SER A 135 10.70 9.85 -1.81
N PRO A 136 9.91 10.43 -2.72
CA PRO A 136 9.28 11.73 -2.48
C PRO A 136 8.11 11.64 -1.47
N ILE A 137 7.75 10.43 -1.04
CA ILE A 137 6.65 10.17 -0.13
C ILE A 137 7.20 10.10 1.30
N SER A 138 6.61 10.89 2.20
CA SER A 138 6.87 10.85 3.64
C SER A 138 5.57 10.85 4.43
N GLY A 139 5.64 10.49 5.71
CA GLY A 139 4.50 10.49 6.62
C GLY A 139 3.54 9.31 6.47
N THR A 140 4.02 8.20 5.90
CA THR A 140 3.29 6.92 5.88
C THR A 140 3.26 6.28 7.26
N ALA A 141 2.26 5.47 7.56
CA ALA A 141 2.18 4.77 8.85
C ALA A 141 3.35 3.79 9.04
N SER A 142 3.63 2.97 8.03
CA SER A 142 4.75 2.02 8.03
C SER A 142 6.12 2.70 8.10
N GLY A 143 6.29 3.84 7.41
CA GLY A 143 7.49 4.68 7.51
C GLY A 143 7.71 5.21 8.92
N ALA A 144 6.68 5.80 9.53
CA ALA A 144 6.76 6.30 10.89
C ALA A 144 7.03 5.19 11.92
N ALA A 145 6.52 3.97 11.69
CA ALA A 145 6.80 2.80 12.53
C ALA A 145 8.27 2.36 12.40
N ALA A 146 8.79 2.27 11.17
CA ALA A 146 10.19 1.90 10.91
C ALA A 146 11.17 2.90 11.53
N GLU A 147 10.85 4.20 11.53
CA GLU A 147 11.66 5.27 12.14
C GLU A 147 11.87 5.08 13.66
N ILE A 148 10.98 4.36 14.35
CA ILE A 148 11.11 4.07 15.78
C ILE A 148 11.53 2.61 16.06
N GLY A 149 12.04 1.90 15.04
CA GLY A 149 12.57 0.55 15.18
C GLY A 149 11.51 -0.57 15.20
N ILE A 150 10.30 -0.31 14.68
CA ILE A 150 9.26 -1.32 14.53
C ILE A 150 9.33 -1.91 13.12
N ALA A 151 9.40 -3.24 13.03
CA ALA A 151 9.41 -3.92 11.73
C ALA A 151 8.02 -3.79 11.09
N ALA A 152 7.93 -2.98 10.03
CA ALA A 152 6.68 -2.58 9.43
C ALA A 152 6.62 -2.89 7.94
N ILE A 153 5.43 -3.24 7.45
CA ILE A 153 5.16 -3.45 6.03
C ILE A 153 3.86 -2.78 5.61
N THR A 154 3.80 -2.35 4.36
CA THR A 154 2.54 -1.99 3.67
C THR A 154 2.24 -3.07 2.64
N ALA A 155 1.11 -3.76 2.78
CA ALA A 155 0.69 -4.81 1.85
C ALA A 155 -0.44 -4.28 0.96
N GLU A 156 -0.29 -4.43 -0.35
CA GLU A 156 -1.18 -3.89 -1.38
C GLU A 156 -1.84 -5.04 -2.14
N VAL A 157 -3.15 -5.22 -1.99
CA VAL A 157 -3.91 -6.28 -2.70
C VAL A 157 -5.30 -5.78 -3.06
N GLY A 158 -5.68 -5.89 -4.34
CA GLY A 158 -6.94 -5.35 -4.85
C GLY A 158 -6.76 -3.98 -5.50
N ARG A 159 -7.84 -3.44 -6.07
CA ARG A 159 -7.77 -2.31 -7.01
C ARG A 159 -9.08 -1.53 -7.11
N CYS A 160 -8.99 -0.30 -7.58
CA CYS A 160 -10.08 0.53 -8.07
C CYS A 160 -11.28 0.65 -7.11
N GLY A 161 -11.05 0.52 -5.80
CA GLY A 161 -12.12 0.42 -4.80
C GLY A 161 -13.17 -0.65 -5.10
N LEU A 162 -12.78 -1.76 -5.72
CA LEU A 162 -13.62 -2.93 -5.95
C LEU A 162 -13.51 -3.91 -4.78
N LEU A 163 -14.57 -4.64 -4.50
CA LEU A 163 -14.56 -5.74 -3.54
C LEU A 163 -14.45 -7.08 -4.28
N GLU A 164 -13.22 -7.41 -4.69
CA GLU A 164 -12.93 -8.67 -5.38
C GLU A 164 -12.65 -9.79 -4.35
N HIS A 165 -13.47 -10.85 -4.36
CA HIS A 165 -13.35 -11.92 -3.36
C HIS A 165 -12.00 -12.66 -3.39
N ASP A 166 -11.44 -12.89 -4.58
CA ASP A 166 -10.12 -13.53 -4.70
C ASP A 166 -9.01 -12.67 -4.09
N ALA A 167 -9.12 -11.34 -4.22
CA ALA A 167 -8.20 -10.38 -3.62
C ALA A 167 -8.34 -10.35 -2.08
N VAL A 168 -9.58 -10.38 -1.56
CA VAL A 168 -9.84 -10.52 -0.11
C VAL A 168 -9.19 -11.78 0.44
N ASP A 169 -9.35 -12.91 -0.27
CA ASP A 169 -8.80 -14.19 0.13
C ASP A 169 -7.26 -14.22 0.06
N GLN A 170 -6.67 -13.61 -0.97
CA GLN A 170 -5.22 -13.48 -1.09
C GLN A 170 -4.63 -12.64 0.05
N HIS A 171 -5.29 -11.52 0.38
CA HIS A 171 -4.84 -10.59 1.40
C HIS A 171 -4.98 -11.19 2.80
N GLU A 172 -6.08 -11.91 3.08
CA GLU A 172 -6.31 -12.60 4.35
C GLU A 172 -5.29 -13.73 4.58
N ARG A 173 -4.98 -14.53 3.56
CA ARG A 173 -3.90 -15.53 3.62
C ARG A 173 -2.54 -14.89 3.87
N GLY A 174 -2.27 -13.74 3.25
CA GLY A 174 -1.03 -13.00 3.49
C GLY A 174 -0.89 -12.51 4.93
N LEU A 175 -1.96 -11.95 5.49
CA LEU A 175 -2.02 -11.58 6.90
C LEU A 175 -1.75 -12.77 7.83
N ARG A 176 -2.40 -13.93 7.61
CA ARG A 176 -2.17 -15.13 8.43
C ARG A 176 -0.71 -15.58 8.42
N ARG A 177 -0.10 -15.65 7.24
CA ARG A 177 1.31 -16.05 7.09
C ARG A 177 2.25 -15.08 7.79
N ALA A 178 1.99 -13.78 7.70
CA ALA A 178 2.73 -12.76 8.42
C ALA A 178 2.57 -12.91 9.95
N LEU A 179 1.36 -13.13 10.44
CA LEU A 179 1.12 -13.37 11.87
C LEU A 179 1.79 -14.65 12.39
N VAL A 180 1.80 -15.71 11.58
CA VAL A 180 2.57 -16.93 11.86
C VAL A 180 4.07 -16.64 11.93
N HIS A 181 4.61 -15.88 10.98
CA HIS A 181 6.02 -15.51 10.96
C HIS A 181 6.44 -14.72 12.21
N THR A 182 5.59 -13.80 12.68
CA THR A 182 5.83 -13.06 13.93
C THR A 182 5.72 -13.91 15.19
N GLY A 183 5.18 -15.13 15.09
CA GLY A 183 4.89 -16.01 16.22
C GLY A 183 3.61 -15.66 16.99
N VAL A 184 2.87 -14.63 16.55
CA VAL A 184 1.61 -14.21 17.19
C VAL A 184 0.48 -15.20 16.91
N LEU A 185 0.51 -15.90 15.77
CA LEU A 185 -0.46 -16.93 15.43
C LEU A 185 0.22 -18.30 15.34
N GLU A 186 -0.29 -19.27 16.09
CA GLU A 186 0.17 -20.66 16.00
C GLU A 186 -0.20 -21.28 14.63
N VAL A 187 0.76 -21.91 13.96
CA VAL A 187 0.61 -22.51 12.61
C VAL A 187 -0.48 -23.58 12.55
N ARG A 188 -1.31 -23.57 11.50
CA ARG A 188 -2.23 -24.67 11.17
C ARG A 188 -2.42 -24.84 9.65
N GLY A 189 -2.19 -26.06 9.15
CA GLY A 189 -2.57 -26.43 7.78
C GLY A 189 -1.84 -25.63 6.69
N GLU A 190 -2.58 -25.12 5.71
CA GLU A 190 -2.08 -24.40 4.50
C GLU A 190 -1.48 -23.01 4.77
N GLU A 191 -1.29 -22.62 6.03
CA GLU A 191 -0.56 -21.39 6.43
C GLU A 191 0.97 -21.51 6.21
N GLU A 192 1.40 -22.51 5.43
CA GLU A 192 2.79 -22.77 5.07
C GLU A 192 3.36 -21.68 4.13
N VAL A 193 4.67 -21.51 4.24
CA VAL A 193 5.47 -20.52 3.51
C VAL A 193 5.27 -20.71 1.99
N PRO A 194 5.17 -19.62 1.20
CA PRO A 194 5.13 -19.71 -0.26
C PRO A 194 6.23 -20.64 -0.79
N THR A 195 5.88 -21.53 -1.72
CA THR A 195 6.83 -22.46 -2.35
C THR A 195 7.85 -21.77 -3.25
N SER A 196 7.64 -20.48 -3.56
CA SER A 196 8.54 -19.69 -4.41
C SER A 196 8.82 -18.35 -3.75
N PRO A 197 10.09 -17.90 -3.73
CA PRO A 197 10.42 -16.58 -3.23
C PRO A 197 9.80 -15.48 -4.11
N PRO A 198 9.47 -14.31 -3.53
CA PRO A 198 8.99 -13.17 -4.31
C PRO A 198 10.09 -12.61 -5.21
N LEU A 199 9.69 -11.88 -6.24
CA LEU A 199 10.58 -10.97 -6.94
C LEU A 199 10.87 -9.77 -6.05
N GLU A 200 12.14 -9.56 -5.74
CA GLU A 200 12.59 -8.44 -4.92
C GLU A 200 13.07 -7.28 -5.78
N HIS A 201 12.56 -6.09 -5.46
CA HIS A 201 12.88 -4.84 -6.15
C HIS A 201 13.62 -3.93 -5.18
N SER A 202 14.68 -3.33 -5.69
CA SER A 202 15.60 -2.50 -4.89
C SER A 202 15.24 -1.01 -4.91
N SER A 203 14.38 -0.62 -5.86
CA SER A 203 13.97 0.76 -6.08
C SER A 203 12.55 0.84 -6.64
N TRP A 204 11.96 2.04 -6.53
CA TRP A 204 10.62 2.35 -7.04
C TRP A 204 10.62 3.71 -7.73
N ALA A 205 10.09 3.79 -8.94
CA ALA A 205 9.95 5.03 -9.70
C ALA A 205 8.48 5.43 -9.86
N TRP A 206 8.15 6.62 -9.38
CA TRP A 206 6.85 7.26 -9.62
C TRP A 206 6.89 8.06 -10.92
N LEU A 207 6.06 7.68 -11.90
CA LEU A 207 5.92 8.43 -13.14
C LEU A 207 4.72 9.37 -13.01
N ARG A 208 4.95 10.65 -13.31
CA ARG A 208 3.94 11.71 -13.25
C ARG A 208 3.82 12.41 -14.59
N SER A 209 2.65 12.97 -14.87
CA SER A 209 2.42 13.71 -16.09
C SER A 209 2.88 15.17 -15.97
N PRO A 210 3.69 15.71 -16.89
CA PRO A 210 4.05 17.13 -16.92
C PRO A 210 2.92 18.01 -17.49
N ILE A 211 1.82 17.41 -17.97
CA ILE A 211 0.65 18.10 -18.55
C ILE A 211 -0.64 17.50 -18.01
N SER A 212 -1.71 18.29 -17.93
CA SER A 212 -3.06 17.77 -17.69
C SER A 212 -3.63 17.18 -18.97
N GLY A 213 -4.37 16.08 -18.89
CA GLY A 213 -5.04 15.52 -20.07
C GLY A 213 -5.63 14.13 -19.89
N TRP A 214 -5.92 13.52 -21.02
CA TRP A 214 -6.42 12.16 -21.14
C TRP A 214 -5.26 11.17 -21.17
N TRP A 215 -5.09 10.40 -20.10
CA TRP A 215 -4.16 9.29 -19.95
C TRP A 215 -4.66 8.06 -20.72
N SER A 216 -3.79 7.53 -21.57
CA SER A 216 -4.03 6.31 -22.35
C SER A 216 -2.85 5.34 -22.15
N PRO A 217 -2.94 4.44 -21.17
CA PRO A 217 -1.95 3.39 -20.99
C PRO A 217 -1.98 2.40 -22.17
N ARG A 218 -0.83 1.84 -22.52
CA ARG A 218 -0.66 0.78 -23.53
C ARG A 218 -0.27 -0.57 -22.93
N VAL A 219 -0.06 -0.59 -21.63
CA VAL A 219 0.35 -1.73 -20.81
C VAL A 219 -0.59 -1.85 -19.62
N SER A 220 -0.43 -2.90 -18.82
CA SER A 220 -1.21 -3.16 -17.61
C SER A 220 -0.27 -3.39 -16.43
N VAL A 221 -0.80 -3.32 -15.20
CA VAL A 221 -0.04 -3.76 -14.02
C VAL A 221 0.34 -5.24 -14.15
N GLY A 222 1.44 -5.62 -13.52
CA GLY A 222 2.09 -6.93 -13.64
C GLY A 222 2.98 -7.08 -14.88
N HIS A 223 2.93 -6.14 -15.82
CA HIS A 223 3.77 -6.17 -17.02
C HIS A 223 5.22 -5.76 -16.72
N TYR A 224 6.17 -6.53 -17.25
CA TYR A 224 7.58 -6.15 -17.25
C TYR A 224 7.88 -5.31 -18.50
N VAL A 225 8.46 -4.12 -18.30
CA VAL A 225 8.85 -3.21 -19.38
C VAL A 225 10.37 -3.08 -19.47
N GLU A 226 10.88 -2.84 -20.67
CA GLU A 226 12.30 -2.50 -20.89
C GLU A 226 12.53 -0.98 -20.82
N ALA A 227 13.74 -0.57 -20.42
CA ALA A 227 14.12 0.85 -20.43
C ALA A 227 13.89 1.50 -21.82
N GLY A 228 13.18 2.62 -21.83
CA GLY A 228 12.78 3.33 -23.05
C GLY A 228 11.51 2.82 -23.73
N GLU A 229 10.94 1.69 -23.30
CA GLU A 229 9.68 1.17 -23.82
C GLU A 229 8.54 2.16 -23.59
N GLN A 230 7.68 2.34 -24.59
CA GLN A 230 6.53 3.25 -24.49
C GLN A 230 5.41 2.61 -23.66
N ILE A 231 5.15 3.20 -22.49
CA ILE A 231 4.11 2.77 -21.54
C ILE A 231 2.73 3.34 -21.90
N GLY A 232 2.69 4.56 -22.44
CA GLY A 232 1.44 5.22 -22.76
C GLY A 232 1.62 6.65 -23.23
N GLU A 233 0.55 7.43 -23.15
CA GLU A 233 0.58 8.86 -23.44
C GLU A 233 -0.51 9.63 -22.71
N VAL A 234 -0.23 10.90 -22.42
CA VAL A 234 -1.22 11.89 -21.97
C VAL A 234 -1.45 12.89 -23.11
N ARG A 235 -2.72 13.16 -23.42
CA ARG A 235 -3.12 14.11 -24.47
C ARG A 235 -3.96 15.23 -23.88
N GLU A 236 -3.62 16.49 -24.18
CA GLU A 236 -4.47 17.62 -23.81
C GLU A 236 -5.87 17.46 -24.43
N ILE A 237 -6.90 17.86 -23.68
CA ILE A 237 -8.29 17.73 -24.14
C ILE A 237 -8.65 18.86 -25.11
N GLU A 238 -8.25 20.10 -24.79
CA GLU A 238 -8.59 21.29 -25.58
C GLU A 238 -7.43 21.78 -26.47
N GLY A 239 -6.25 21.17 -26.32
CA GLY A 239 -5.02 21.57 -27.01
C GLY A 239 -4.45 20.48 -27.91
N LEU A 240 -3.24 20.74 -28.43
CA LEU A 240 -2.48 19.79 -29.26
C LEU A 240 -1.32 19.15 -28.48
N GLY A 241 -1.19 19.45 -27.19
CA GLY A 241 -0.15 18.88 -26.34
C GLY A 241 -0.27 17.37 -26.23
N ARG A 242 0.88 16.70 -26.35
CA ARG A 242 1.02 15.25 -26.20
C ARG A 242 2.30 14.95 -25.45
N HIS A 243 2.18 14.19 -24.38
CA HIS A 243 3.31 13.67 -23.64
C HIS A 243 3.35 12.14 -23.79
N VAL A 244 4.39 11.63 -24.44
CA VAL A 244 4.65 10.20 -24.52
C VAL A 244 5.38 9.76 -23.25
N VAL A 245 4.85 8.73 -22.60
CA VAL A 245 5.42 8.20 -21.36
C VAL A 245 6.20 6.95 -21.70
N SER A 246 7.50 6.95 -21.40
CA SER A 246 8.40 5.82 -21.59
C SER A 246 9.00 5.37 -20.25
N ALA A 247 9.33 4.10 -20.14
CA ALA A 247 9.95 3.54 -18.94
C ALA A 247 11.34 4.15 -18.72
N PRO A 248 11.63 4.74 -17.54
CA PRO A 248 12.95 5.29 -17.24
C PRO A 248 14.02 4.21 -17.03
N SER A 249 13.60 2.99 -16.71
CA SER A 249 14.41 1.80 -16.42
C SER A 249 13.59 0.55 -16.75
N SER A 250 14.24 -0.63 -16.82
CA SER A 250 13.53 -1.90 -16.95
C SER A 250 12.97 -2.32 -15.58
N GLY A 251 11.77 -2.89 -15.54
CA GLY A 251 11.12 -3.26 -14.27
C GLY A 251 9.67 -3.69 -14.42
N TYR A 252 9.01 -3.96 -13.29
CA TYR A 252 7.59 -4.36 -13.25
C TYR A 252 6.69 -3.17 -12.90
N LEU A 253 5.60 -3.01 -13.66
CA LEU A 253 4.57 -2.04 -13.35
C LEU A 253 3.67 -2.59 -12.25
N LEU A 254 3.78 -2.03 -11.04
CA LEU A 254 3.02 -2.50 -9.89
C LEU A 254 1.84 -1.58 -9.52
N PHE A 255 1.85 -0.35 -10.04
CA PHE A 255 0.79 0.63 -9.83
C PHE A 255 0.45 1.33 -11.15
N MET A 256 -0.84 1.61 -11.38
CA MET A 256 -1.30 2.46 -12.46
C MET A 256 -2.56 3.24 -12.07
N THR A 257 -2.60 4.53 -12.43
CA THR A 257 -3.84 5.31 -12.41
C THR A 257 -4.78 4.78 -13.49
N SER A 258 -5.91 4.20 -13.07
CA SER A 258 -6.87 3.50 -13.94
C SER A 258 -7.82 4.45 -14.65
N SER A 259 -8.09 5.62 -14.07
CA SER A 259 -8.94 6.64 -14.69
C SER A 259 -8.16 7.50 -15.69
N PRO A 260 -8.79 7.93 -16.81
CA PRO A 260 -8.09 8.67 -17.86
C PRO A 260 -7.82 10.13 -17.50
N ALA A 261 -8.53 10.73 -16.55
CA ALA A 261 -8.33 12.13 -16.20
C ALA A 261 -7.10 12.30 -15.31
N VAL A 262 -6.10 13.05 -15.78
CA VAL A 262 -4.87 13.31 -15.03
C VAL A 262 -4.56 14.81 -15.09
N ASP A 263 -4.23 15.41 -13.95
CA ASP A 263 -3.81 16.80 -13.86
C ASP A 263 -2.29 16.95 -14.10
N VAL A 264 -1.80 18.19 -14.18
CA VAL A 264 -0.36 18.46 -14.13
C VAL A 264 0.23 17.91 -12.82
N ASP A 265 1.39 17.28 -12.92
CA ASP A 265 2.03 16.50 -11.86
C ASP A 265 1.18 15.32 -11.33
N GLY A 266 0.09 14.97 -12.02
CA GLY A 266 -0.76 13.85 -11.68
C GLY A 266 0.00 12.53 -11.79
N LEU A 267 -0.23 11.64 -10.82
CA LEU A 267 0.40 10.32 -10.80
C LEU A 267 -0.13 9.46 -11.94
N LEU A 268 0.77 8.75 -12.63
CA LEU A 268 0.44 7.86 -13.72
C LEU A 268 0.69 6.40 -13.36
N LEU A 269 1.93 6.07 -12.98
CA LEU A 269 2.36 4.68 -12.74
C LEU A 269 3.42 4.60 -11.64
N GLY A 270 3.57 3.41 -11.06
CA GLY A 270 4.69 3.02 -10.21
C GLY A 270 5.43 1.82 -10.80
N LEU A 271 6.73 1.98 -11.03
CA LEU A 271 7.61 0.98 -11.62
C LEU A 271 8.59 0.47 -10.55
N ALA A 272 8.62 -0.84 -10.33
CA ALA A 272 9.56 -1.48 -9.41
C ALA A 272 10.75 -2.07 -10.17
N CYS A 273 11.96 -1.76 -9.71
CA CYS A 273 13.23 -2.07 -10.38
C CYS A 273 14.25 -2.72 -9.44
#